data_AF-A0A3D0XY39-F1
#
_entry.id   AF-A0A3D0XY39-F1
#
_cell.length_a   1.000
_cell.length_b   1.000
_cell.length_c   1.000
_cell.angle_alpha   90.00
_cell.angle_beta   90.00
_cell.angle_gamma   90.00
#
_symmetry.space_group_name_H-M   'P 1'
#
loop_
_entity.id
_entity.type
_entity.pdbx_description
1 polymer ?
#
loop_
_entity_poly.entity_id
_entity_poly.type
_entity_poly.pdbx_seq_one_letter_code
_entity_poly.pdbx_strand_id
1 'polypeptide(L)'
;MVRRKEVCILAFVKRKLRSAVELLSLLLVVLLISGSLRFSSEAVQTAAEVKPSGITLPILMYHSMLPYSVMHGKYIVPPKLFEQDLQYLQKEGYTSVNIQDLIHYVNGRGNLPSKPILLSFDDGYYNNYKYAYPLLKKYNMKIVLAPIG
;
A
#
# COMPACT_ATOMS: atom_id res chain seq x y z
N MET A 1 36.48 81.07 -9.43
CA MET A 1 36.86 79.65 -9.19
C MET A 1 35.85 78.96 -8.25
N VAL A 2 34.55 79.01 -8.54
CA VAL A 2 33.48 78.46 -7.65
C VAL A 2 32.55 77.50 -8.40
N ARG A 3 32.16 77.81 -9.64
CA ARG A 3 31.29 76.97 -10.50
C ARG A 3 31.81 75.56 -10.82
N ARG A 4 33.13 75.29 -10.75
CA ARG A 4 33.68 73.93 -11.04
C ARG A 4 33.52 72.94 -9.88
N LYS A 5 33.47 73.41 -8.63
CA LYS A 5 33.32 72.54 -7.45
C LYS A 5 31.89 72.02 -7.31
N GLU A 6 30.90 72.85 -7.60
CA GLU A 6 29.47 72.47 -7.51
C GLU A 6 29.08 71.40 -8.54
N VAL A 7 29.57 71.49 -9.77
CA VAL A 7 29.32 70.47 -10.82
C VAL A 7 29.91 69.11 -10.43
N CYS A 8 31.07 69.10 -9.77
CA CYS A 8 31.74 67.88 -9.33
C CYS A 8 31.01 67.22 -8.14
N ILE A 9 30.52 68.02 -7.19
CA ILE A 9 29.72 67.55 -6.05
C ILE A 9 28.36 67.02 -6.51
N LEU A 10 27.68 67.72 -7.43
CA LEU A 10 26.41 67.25 -7.98
C LEU A 10 26.56 65.93 -8.74
N ALA A 11 27.65 65.75 -9.50
CA ALA A 11 27.96 64.50 -10.19
C ALA A 11 28.26 63.36 -9.21
N PHE A 12 28.98 63.64 -8.12
CA PHE A 12 29.28 62.67 -7.07
C PHE A 12 28.01 62.23 -6.31
N VAL A 13 27.14 63.17 -5.94
CA VAL A 13 25.86 62.89 -5.28
C VAL A 13 24.93 62.10 -6.21
N LYS A 14 24.82 62.48 -7.48
CA LYS A 14 24.03 61.72 -8.48
C LYS A 14 24.56 60.30 -8.69
N ARG A 15 25.89 60.10 -8.66
CA ARG A 15 26.51 58.76 -8.78
C ARG A 15 26.24 57.90 -7.55
N LYS A 16 26.32 58.48 -6.35
CA LYS A 16 26.01 57.78 -5.09
C LYS A 16 24.52 57.44 -4.98
N LEU A 17 23.65 58.34 -5.45
CA LEU A 17 22.20 58.13 -5.50
C LEU A 17 21.82 57.04 -6.53
N ARG A 18 22.41 57.05 -7.73
CA ARG A 18 22.21 55.98 -8.73
C ARG A 18 22.67 54.62 -8.22
N SER A 19 23.83 54.55 -7.57
CA SER A 19 24.34 53.31 -6.98
C SER A 19 23.46 52.80 -5.84
N ALA A 20 22.88 53.69 -5.02
CA ALA A 20 21.93 53.32 -3.98
C ALA A 20 20.61 52.78 -4.56
N VAL A 21 20.11 53.38 -5.66
CA VAL A 21 18.90 52.90 -6.35
C VAL A 21 19.14 51.53 -6.99
N GLU A 22 20.31 51.27 -7.57
CA GLU A 22 20.66 49.96 -8.12
C GLU A 22 20.81 48.88 -7.04
N LEU A 23 21.37 49.22 -5.88
CA LEU A 23 21.46 48.29 -4.76
C LEU A 23 20.06 47.96 -4.19
N LEU A 24 19.18 48.97 -4.10
CA LEU A 24 17.82 48.79 -3.61
C LEU A 24 16.95 47.97 -4.59
N SER A 25 17.11 48.19 -5.90
CA SER A 25 16.42 47.41 -6.92
C SER A 25 16.92 45.96 -6.97
N LEU A 26 18.23 45.71 -6.82
CA LEU A 26 18.77 44.36 -6.66
C LEU A 26 18.21 43.66 -5.42
N LEU A 27 18.12 44.37 -4.28
CA LEU A 27 17.57 43.82 -3.04
C LEU A 27 16.07 43.46 -3.19
N LEU A 28 15.29 44.31 -3.87
CA LEU A 28 13.88 44.06 -4.18
C LEU A 28 13.73 42.83 -5.09
N VAL A 29 14.56 42.68 -6.11
CA VAL A 29 14.54 41.52 -7.02
C VAL A 29 14.89 40.24 -6.27
N VAL A 30 15.89 40.26 -5.38
CA VAL A 30 16.25 39.09 -4.54
C VAL A 30 15.10 38.73 -3.59
N LEU A 31 14.41 39.72 -3.01
CA LEU A 31 13.22 39.50 -2.17
C LEU A 31 12.05 38.90 -2.97
N LEU A 32 11.82 39.36 -4.20
CA LEU A 32 10.78 38.82 -5.08
C LEU A 32 11.08 37.38 -5.53
N ILE A 33 12.34 37.07 -5.86
CA ILE A 33 12.78 35.71 -6.23
C ILE A 33 12.72 34.75 -5.04
N SER A 34 13.16 35.19 -3.86
CA SER A 34 13.08 34.36 -2.65
C SER A 34 11.64 34.14 -2.18
N GLY A 35 10.74 35.11 -2.38
CA GLY A 35 9.31 34.97 -2.13
C GLY A 35 8.63 33.95 -3.05
N SER A 36 8.95 33.95 -4.35
CA SER A 36 8.38 32.99 -5.31
C SER A 36 8.87 31.55 -5.07
N LEU A 37 10.11 31.36 -4.60
CA LEU A 37 10.63 30.05 -4.19
C LEU A 37 9.93 29.47 -2.95
N ARG A 38 9.47 30.32 -2.01
CA ARG A 38 8.77 29.86 -0.80
C ARG A 38 7.30 29.50 -1.05
N PHE A 39 6.66 30.08 -2.06
CA PHE A 39 5.26 29.80 -2.39
C PHE A 39 5.04 28.40 -3.00
N SER A 40 6.08 27.76 -3.54
CA SER A 40 5.98 26.41 -4.11
C SER A 40 6.05 25.28 -3.08
N SER A 41 6.34 25.57 -1.81
CA SER A 41 6.63 24.53 -0.80
C SER A 41 5.52 24.25 0.20
N GLU A 42 4.42 25.02 0.22
CA GLU A 42 3.32 24.81 1.17
C GLU A 42 2.00 24.53 0.44
N ALA A 43 1.41 23.39 0.79
CA ALA A 43 0.07 22.90 0.44
C ALA A 43 -0.09 21.97 -0.79
N VAL A 44 0.73 20.92 -0.85
CA VAL A 44 0.16 19.57 -1.03
C VAL A 44 0.56 18.73 0.18
N GLN A 45 -0.15 18.94 1.29
CA GLN A 45 -0.33 17.88 2.28
C GLN A 45 -1.21 16.84 1.60
N THR A 46 -0.58 15.94 0.85
CA THR A 46 -1.17 14.63 0.63
C THR A 46 -1.48 14.09 2.02
N ALA A 47 -2.76 13.77 2.27
CA ALA A 47 -3.15 13.01 3.44
C ALA A 47 -2.12 11.88 3.59
N ALA A 48 -1.41 11.87 4.72
CA ALA A 48 -0.47 10.81 5.01
C ALA A 48 -1.18 9.50 4.69
N GLU A 49 -0.64 8.75 3.74
CA GLU A 49 -1.16 7.45 3.36
C GLU A 49 -1.21 6.64 4.67
N VAL A 50 -2.41 6.45 5.23
CA VAL A 50 -2.58 5.63 6.42
C VAL A 50 -2.27 4.23 5.93
N LYS A 51 -0.99 3.85 6.03
CA LYS A 51 -0.56 2.48 5.81
C LYS A 51 -1.41 1.67 6.78
N PRO A 52 -2.32 0.79 6.29
CA PRO A 52 -3.16 0.03 7.19
C PRO A 52 -2.26 -0.71 8.16
N SER A 53 -2.39 -0.41 9.45
CA SER A 53 -1.64 -1.09 10.49
C SER A 53 -2.16 -2.53 10.55
N GLY A 54 -1.41 -3.49 10.01
CA GLY A 54 -1.82 -4.90 10.00
C GLY A 54 -1.16 -5.72 8.90
N ILE A 55 -1.61 -6.96 8.77
CA ILE A 55 -1.21 -7.90 7.73
C ILE A 55 -2.44 -8.16 6.85
N THR A 56 -2.27 -8.13 5.54
CA THR A 56 -3.31 -8.54 4.59
C THR A 56 -3.47 -10.06 4.64
N LEU A 57 -4.70 -10.53 4.89
CA LEU A 57 -5.05 -11.95 4.85
C LEU A 57 -6.07 -12.21 3.73
N PRO A 58 -5.65 -12.73 2.58
CA PRO A 58 -6.57 -13.26 1.58
C PRO A 58 -7.33 -14.47 2.14
N ILE A 59 -8.61 -14.58 1.76
CA ILE A 59 -9.47 -15.72 2.10
C ILE A 59 -9.98 -16.34 0.80
N LEU A 60 -9.72 -17.63 0.60
CA LEU A 60 -10.28 -18.42 -0.49
C LEU A 60 -11.36 -19.34 0.06
N MET A 61 -12.60 -19.15 -0.39
CA MET A 61 -13.76 -19.87 0.07
C MET A 61 -14.23 -20.87 -1.00
N TYR A 62 -14.52 -22.10 -0.56
CA TYR A 62 -15.03 -23.19 -1.38
C TYR A 62 -16.37 -23.67 -0.80
N HIS A 63 -17.31 -24.09 -1.65
CA HIS A 63 -18.55 -24.72 -1.18
C HIS A 63 -18.50 -26.24 -1.32
N SER A 64 -18.28 -26.76 -2.52
CA SER A 64 -18.52 -28.18 -2.82
C SER A 64 -17.53 -28.72 -3.85
N MET A 65 -17.16 -30.01 -3.73
CA MET A 65 -16.20 -30.66 -4.65
C MET A 65 -16.75 -31.90 -5.33
N LEU A 66 -16.69 -31.95 -6.66
CA LEU A 66 -17.14 -33.10 -7.45
C LEU A 66 -16.31 -33.28 -8.74
N PRO A 67 -15.96 -34.52 -9.14
CA PRO A 67 -15.04 -34.78 -10.25
C PRO A 67 -15.60 -34.54 -11.68
N TYR A 68 -16.92 -34.41 -11.87
CA TYR A 68 -17.55 -34.41 -13.21
C TYR A 68 -18.12 -33.04 -13.62
N SER A 69 -17.44 -32.30 -14.51
CA SER A 69 -17.75 -30.90 -14.83
C SER A 69 -19.09 -30.59 -15.53
N VAL A 70 -19.86 -31.58 -15.98
CA VAL A 70 -20.95 -31.34 -16.95
C VAL A 70 -22.27 -30.82 -16.35
N MET A 71 -22.42 -30.81 -15.03
CA MET A 71 -23.65 -30.33 -14.36
C MET A 71 -23.35 -29.62 -13.03
N HIS A 72 -22.20 -28.93 -12.95
CA HIS A 72 -21.79 -28.31 -11.71
C HIS A 72 -22.43 -26.93 -11.56
N GLY A 73 -23.34 -26.82 -10.59
CA GLY A 73 -23.85 -25.54 -10.12
C GLY A 73 -22.70 -24.57 -9.78
N LYS A 74 -23.03 -23.27 -9.70
CA LYS A 74 -22.11 -22.13 -9.66
C LYS A 74 -20.93 -22.23 -8.66
N TYR A 75 -21.03 -23.06 -7.62
CA TYR A 75 -20.07 -23.14 -6.51
C TYR A 75 -19.39 -24.51 -6.36
N ILE A 76 -19.39 -25.35 -7.40
CA ILE A 76 -18.72 -26.65 -7.36
C ILE A 76 -17.35 -26.57 -8.05
N VAL A 77 -16.31 -27.03 -7.36
CA VAL A 77 -14.92 -27.07 -7.84
C VAL A 77 -14.45 -28.50 -8.06
N PRO A 78 -13.92 -28.88 -9.24
CA PRO A 78 -13.33 -30.20 -9.44
C PRO A 78 -12.08 -30.40 -8.56
N PRO A 79 -11.86 -31.59 -7.97
CA PRO A 79 -10.70 -31.85 -7.12
C PRO A 79 -9.35 -31.60 -7.83
N LYS A 80 -9.29 -31.83 -9.14
CA LYS A 80 -8.12 -31.53 -9.97
C LYS A 80 -7.81 -30.04 -10.03
N LEU A 81 -8.83 -29.19 -10.11
CA LEU A 81 -8.67 -27.74 -10.12
C LEU A 81 -8.27 -27.25 -8.72
N PHE A 82 -8.89 -27.77 -7.67
CA PHE A 82 -8.49 -27.48 -6.31
C PHE A 82 -7.02 -27.86 -6.03
N GLU A 83 -6.55 -29.01 -6.50
CA GLU A 83 -5.14 -29.37 -6.38
C GLU A 83 -4.21 -28.35 -7.07
N GLN A 84 -4.62 -27.80 -8.22
CA GLN A 84 -3.86 -26.75 -8.91
C GLN A 84 -3.81 -25.45 -8.07
N ASP A 85 -4.90 -25.10 -7.40
CA ASP A 85 -4.91 -23.97 -6.46
C ASP A 85 -3.89 -24.18 -5.33
N LEU A 86 -3.87 -25.36 -4.71
CA LEU A 86 -2.91 -25.67 -3.63
C LEU A 86 -1.46 -25.62 -4.12
N GLN A 87 -1.18 -26.17 -5.30
CA GLN A 87 0.14 -26.12 -5.92
C GLN A 87 0.59 -24.69 -6.20
N TYR A 88 -0.31 -23.85 -6.72
CA TYR A 88 -0.04 -22.44 -6.97
C TYR A 88 0.30 -21.71 -5.66
N LEU A 89 -0.53 -21.88 -4.63
CA LEU A 89 -0.31 -21.25 -3.33
C LEU A 89 1.05 -21.63 -2.73
N GLN A 90 1.40 -22.92 -2.76
CA GLN A 90 2.70 -23.38 -2.27
C GLN A 90 3.86 -22.80 -3.09
N LYS A 91 3.75 -22.80 -4.42
CA LYS A 91 4.76 -22.24 -5.33
C LYS A 91 5.00 -20.75 -5.09
N GLU A 92 3.94 -19.98 -4.85
CA GLU A 92 4.03 -18.54 -4.58
C GLU A 92 4.40 -18.20 -3.13
N GLY A 93 4.63 -19.22 -2.29
CA GLY A 93 5.08 -19.07 -0.91
C GLY A 93 3.98 -18.70 0.08
N TYR A 94 2.71 -18.93 -0.25
CA TYR A 94 1.62 -18.77 0.70
C TYR A 94 1.67 -19.86 1.77
N THR A 95 1.36 -19.49 3.01
CA THR A 95 1.22 -20.41 4.13
C THR A 95 -0.19 -20.32 4.67
N SER A 96 -0.92 -21.45 4.62
CA SER A 96 -2.28 -21.51 5.14
C SER A 96 -2.31 -21.35 6.66
N VAL A 97 -3.26 -20.56 7.18
CA VAL A 97 -3.50 -20.33 8.61
C VAL A 97 -4.93 -20.73 8.99
N ASN A 98 -5.18 -20.98 10.27
CA ASN A 98 -6.52 -21.23 10.81
C ASN A 98 -6.96 -20.10 11.77
N ILE A 99 -8.19 -20.20 12.28
CA ILE A 99 -8.74 -19.21 13.22
C ILE A 99 -7.88 -19.07 14.49
N GLN A 100 -7.28 -20.15 14.99
CA GLN A 100 -6.44 -20.09 16.19
C GLN A 100 -5.17 -19.27 15.95
N ASP A 101 -4.55 -19.39 14.77
CA ASP A 101 -3.42 -18.56 14.36
C ASP A 101 -3.80 -17.06 14.34
N LEU A 102 -5.00 -16.74 13.84
CA LEU A 102 -5.52 -15.35 13.81
C LEU A 102 -5.80 -14.82 15.22
N ILE A 103 -6.42 -15.62 16.09
CA ILE A 103 -6.66 -15.27 17.49
C ILE A 103 -5.33 -14.98 18.20
N HIS A 104 -4.30 -15.79 17.96
CA HIS A 104 -2.97 -15.55 18.53
C HIS A 104 -2.36 -14.25 18.02
N TYR A 105 -2.45 -13.97 16.72
CA TYR A 105 -1.95 -12.73 16.13
C TYR A 105 -2.61 -11.48 16.73
N VAL A 106 -3.95 -11.44 16.78
CA VAL A 106 -4.70 -10.29 17.30
C VAL A 106 -4.42 -10.06 18.79
N ASN A 107 -4.20 -11.12 19.56
CA ASN A 107 -3.88 -11.03 20.99
C ASN A 107 -2.39 -10.82 21.29
N GLY A 108 -1.54 -10.62 20.27
CA GLY A 108 -0.09 -10.43 20.45
C GLY A 108 0.66 -11.67 20.98
N ARG A 109 0.08 -12.87 20.80
CA ARG A 109 0.64 -14.15 21.28
C ARG A 109 1.34 -14.97 20.18
N GLY A 110 1.43 -14.43 18.97
CA GLY A 110 2.07 -15.08 17.83
C GLY A 110 2.11 -14.14 16.62
N ASN A 111 2.89 -14.53 15.60
CA ASN A 111 2.97 -13.83 14.33
C ASN A 111 2.35 -14.67 13.22
N LEU A 112 1.76 -14.03 12.21
CA LEU A 112 1.38 -14.72 10.98
C LEU A 112 2.60 -14.90 10.07
N PRO A 113 2.58 -15.91 9.17
CA PRO A 113 3.53 -16.03 8.08
C PRO A 113 3.57 -14.74 7.22
N SER A 114 4.64 -14.54 6.44
CA SER A 114 4.77 -13.34 5.59
C SER A 114 3.70 -13.25 4.49
N LYS A 115 3.27 -14.40 3.96
CA LYS A 115 2.16 -14.54 3.00
C LYS A 115 1.10 -15.47 3.57
N PRO A 116 0.31 -15.02 4.56
CA PRO A 116 -0.73 -15.87 5.13
C PRO A 116 -1.90 -16.01 4.16
N ILE A 117 -2.58 -17.15 4.18
CA ILE A 117 -3.85 -17.33 3.47
C ILE A 117 -4.80 -18.18 4.32
N LEU A 118 -6.10 -17.89 4.27
CA LEU A 118 -7.11 -18.72 4.91
C LEU A 118 -7.94 -19.43 3.85
N LEU A 119 -8.03 -20.76 3.96
CA LEU A 119 -8.89 -21.57 3.12
C LEU A 119 -10.16 -21.90 3.93
N SER A 120 -11.33 -21.53 3.43
CA SER A 120 -12.61 -21.84 4.08
C SER A 120 -13.48 -22.75 3.23
N PHE A 121 -14.25 -23.59 3.91
CA PHE A 121 -15.23 -24.49 3.32
C PHE A 121 -16.58 -24.27 3.98
N ASP A 122 -17.55 -23.81 3.21
CA ASP A 122 -18.88 -23.46 3.70
C ASP A 122 -19.87 -24.62 3.47
N ASP A 123 -21.06 -24.51 4.06
CA ASP A 123 -22.21 -25.45 4.01
C ASP A 123 -22.00 -26.85 4.62
N GLY A 124 -20.76 -27.32 4.79
CA GLY A 124 -20.48 -28.61 5.41
C GLY A 124 -20.72 -29.82 4.50
N TYR A 125 -20.59 -29.67 3.18
CA TYR A 125 -20.76 -30.80 2.26
C TYR A 125 -19.77 -31.94 2.55
N TYR A 126 -20.28 -33.17 2.66
CA TYR A 126 -19.46 -34.38 2.84
C TYR A 126 -18.40 -34.57 1.75
N ASN A 127 -18.67 -34.10 0.54
CA ASN A 127 -17.73 -34.23 -0.57
C ASN A 127 -16.45 -33.39 -0.37
N ASN A 128 -16.47 -32.33 0.44
CA ASN A 128 -15.27 -31.60 0.85
C ASN A 128 -14.35 -32.51 1.67
N TYR A 129 -14.89 -33.28 2.61
CA TYR A 129 -14.11 -34.28 3.33
C TYR A 129 -13.58 -35.36 2.37
N LYS A 130 -14.45 -35.88 1.48
CA LYS A 130 -14.06 -36.95 0.55
C LYS A 130 -12.94 -36.54 -0.42
N TYR A 131 -12.97 -35.32 -0.95
CA TYR A 131 -12.09 -34.90 -2.05
C TYR A 131 -11.04 -33.86 -1.64
N ALA A 132 -11.36 -32.91 -0.76
CA ALA A 132 -10.41 -31.87 -0.35
C ALA A 132 -9.41 -32.39 0.70
N TYR A 133 -9.89 -33.13 1.71
CA TYR A 133 -9.06 -33.54 2.86
C TYR A 133 -7.78 -34.31 2.48
N PRO A 134 -7.79 -35.30 1.56
CA PRO A 134 -6.56 -35.99 1.16
C PRO A 134 -5.53 -35.04 0.52
N LEU A 135 -6.01 -34.06 -0.26
CA LEU A 135 -5.16 -33.04 -0.90
C LEU A 135 -4.61 -32.07 0.15
N LEU A 136 -5.45 -31.55 1.04
CA LEU A 136 -5.02 -30.68 2.13
C LEU A 136 -3.94 -31.35 3.01
N LYS A 137 -4.07 -32.66 3.29
CA LYS A 137 -3.05 -33.45 3.98
C LYS A 137 -1.76 -33.57 3.16
N LYS A 138 -1.86 -33.86 1.86
CA LYS A 138 -0.72 -33.96 0.94
C LYS A 138 0.11 -32.68 0.88
N TYR A 139 -0.56 -31.51 0.86
CA TYR A 139 0.09 -30.21 0.80
C TYR A 139 0.30 -29.53 2.17
N ASN A 140 -0.04 -30.23 3.26
CA ASN A 140 0.06 -29.72 4.64
C ASN A 140 -0.62 -28.36 4.85
N MET A 141 -1.85 -28.21 4.34
CA MET A 141 -2.61 -26.97 4.43
C MET A 141 -3.70 -27.01 5.50
N LYS A 142 -3.79 -25.94 6.27
CA LYS A 142 -4.82 -25.66 7.28
C LYS A 142 -6.06 -25.07 6.63
N ILE A 143 -7.23 -25.34 7.22
CA ILE A 143 -8.52 -24.84 6.74
C ILE A 143 -9.41 -24.38 7.89
N VAL A 144 -10.53 -23.75 7.52
CA VAL A 144 -11.72 -23.55 8.34
C VAL A 144 -12.89 -24.26 7.68
N LEU A 145 -13.72 -24.96 8.46
CA LEU A 145 -14.95 -25.60 8.00
C LEU A 145 -16.13 -24.97 8.73
N ALA A 146 -17.12 -24.48 7.99
CA ALA A 146 -18.32 -23.81 8.50
C ALA A 146 -19.59 -24.57 8.05
N PRO A 147 -19.99 -25.64 8.77
CA PRO A 147 -21.20 -26.40 8.46
C PRO A 147 -22.48 -25.67 8.90
N ILE A 148 -23.60 -25.96 8.23
CA ILE A 148 -24.94 -25.57 8.68
C ILE A 148 -25.45 -26.65 9.66
N GLY A 149 -25.85 -26.24 10.86
CA GLY A 149 -26.32 -27.13 11.94
C GLY A 149 -27.73 -26.84 12.42
#